data_AF-A0A562MNV9-F1
#
_entry.id   AF-A0A562MNV9-F1
#
_cell.length_a   1.000
_cell.length_b   1.000
_cell.length_c   1.000
_cell.angle_alpha   90.00
_cell.angle_beta   90.00
_cell.angle_gamma   90.00
#
_symmetry.space_group_name_H-M   'P 1'
#
loop_
_entity.id
_entity.type
_entity.pdbx_description
1 polymer ?
#
loop_
_entity_poly.entity_id
_entity_poly.type
_entity_poly.pdbx_seq_one_letter_code
_entity_poly.pdbx_strand_id
1 'polypeptide(L)'
;MPPDVGPTIVAYLRDGRPSSQCRRLFLRTLAPHVGFASGCAITMIANVALKRVGISGCAHHGAHSFRHGLATELLRSGATFSEIGQLLRHESHDTTRIYAKVDIQALRTLRLPWPGRVQ
;
A
#
# COMPACT_ATOMS: atom_id res chain seq x y z
N MET A 1 -8.68 -1.94 -13.21
CA MET A 1 -8.50 -0.89 -12.19
C MET A 1 -9.77 -0.83 -11.35
N PRO A 2 -9.69 -0.62 -10.03
CA PRO A 2 -10.91 -0.47 -9.21
C PRO A 2 -11.83 0.62 -9.79
N PRO A 3 -13.16 0.42 -9.77
CA PRO A 3 -14.11 1.26 -10.49
C PRO A 3 -14.17 2.70 -9.96
N ASP A 4 -13.77 2.93 -8.72
CA ASP A 4 -13.75 4.20 -8.01
C ASP A 4 -12.51 5.06 -8.31
N VAL A 5 -11.39 4.44 -8.69
CA VAL A 5 -10.12 5.17 -8.91
C VAL A 5 -10.21 6.10 -10.12
N GLY A 6 -10.90 5.68 -11.19
CA GLY A 6 -11.02 6.47 -12.43
C GLY A 6 -11.77 7.78 -12.19
N PRO A 7 -13.01 7.73 -11.67
CA PRO A 7 -13.77 8.90 -11.26
C PRO A 7 -13.00 9.82 -10.29
N THR A 8 -12.26 9.24 -9.33
CA THR A 8 -11.46 10.02 -8.37
C THR A 8 -10.33 10.80 -9.05
N ILE A 9 -9.62 10.18 -10.01
CA ILE A 9 -8.59 10.87 -10.79
C ILE A 9 -9.22 11.99 -11.63
N VAL A 10 -10.39 11.75 -12.25
CA VAL A 10 -11.10 12.77 -13.03
C VAL A 10 -11.52 13.95 -12.15
N ALA A 11 -12.09 13.70 -10.97
CA ALA A 11 -12.44 14.75 -10.02
C ALA A 11 -11.21 15.55 -9.57
N TYR A 12 -10.09 14.89 -9.28
CA TYR A 12 -8.85 15.59 -8.99
C TYR A 12 -8.38 16.43 -10.18
N LEU A 13 -8.42 15.92 -11.42
CA LEU A 13 -8.00 16.68 -12.60
C LEU A 13 -8.89 17.90 -12.89
N ARG A 14 -10.20 17.81 -12.62
CA ARG A 14 -11.16 18.89 -12.88
C ARG A 14 -11.18 19.94 -11.78
N ASP A 15 -11.21 19.48 -10.53
CA ASP A 15 -11.59 20.32 -9.39
C ASP A 15 -10.44 20.51 -8.38
N GLY A 16 -9.52 19.53 -8.30
CA GLY A 16 -8.47 19.52 -7.27
C GLY A 16 -7.07 19.95 -7.75
N ARG A 17 -6.78 19.83 -9.04
CA ARG A 17 -5.44 20.03 -9.61
C ARG A 17 -5.24 21.50 -9.99
N PRO A 18 -4.24 22.19 -9.40
CA PRO A 18 -3.91 23.54 -9.81
C PRO A 18 -3.53 23.64 -11.29
N SER A 19 -3.88 24.74 -11.94
CA SER A 19 -3.44 25.03 -13.31
C SER A 19 -1.92 25.14 -13.36
N SER A 20 -1.29 24.35 -14.23
CA SER A 20 0.17 24.26 -14.33
C SER A 20 0.57 23.62 -15.65
N GLN A 21 1.69 24.10 -16.21
CA GLN A 21 2.36 23.51 -17.37
C GLN A 21 3.08 22.19 -17.03
N CYS A 22 3.20 21.83 -15.75
CA CYS A 22 3.82 20.58 -15.35
C CYS A 22 2.98 19.38 -15.82
N ARG A 23 3.58 18.40 -16.50
CA ARG A 23 2.91 17.18 -16.97
C ARG A 23 2.67 16.12 -15.89
N ARG A 24 3.20 16.30 -14.68
CA ARG A 24 3.01 15.33 -13.58
C ARG A 24 1.54 15.33 -13.15
N LEU A 25 1.00 14.13 -12.87
CA LEU A 25 -0.39 13.98 -12.45
C LEU A 25 -0.64 14.73 -11.14
N PHE A 26 0.06 14.33 -10.08
CA PHE A 26 -0.05 14.97 -8.77
C PHE A 26 0.90 16.15 -8.61
N LEU A 27 0.36 17.28 -8.15
CA LEU A 27 1.08 18.54 -7.94
C LEU A 27 0.95 19.00 -6.49
N ARG A 28 1.90 19.84 -6.05
CA ARG A 28 1.76 20.59 -4.80
C ARG A 28 0.67 21.66 -4.93
N THR A 29 -0.10 21.84 -3.87
CA THR A 29 -1.16 22.85 -3.80
C THR A 29 -0.60 24.27 -3.69
N LEU A 30 0.54 24.47 -3.03
CA LEU A 30 1.16 25.80 -2.90
C LEU A 30 2.05 26.13 -4.10
N ALA A 31 2.10 27.39 -4.53
CA ALA A 31 3.01 27.82 -5.60
C ALA A 31 4.49 27.63 -5.22
N PRO A 32 5.39 27.27 -6.16
CA PRO A 32 5.11 26.95 -7.56
C PRO A 32 4.39 25.61 -7.72
N HIS A 33 3.34 25.54 -8.56
CA HIS A 33 2.50 24.34 -8.77
C HIS A 33 3.20 23.28 -9.63
N VAL A 34 4.25 22.67 -9.09
CA VAL A 34 5.02 21.60 -9.72
C VAL A 34 4.75 20.25 -9.06
N GLY A 35 5.25 19.15 -9.63
CA GLY A 35 5.13 17.86 -8.96
C GLY A 35 5.95 17.78 -7.68
N PHE A 36 5.64 16.79 -6.84
CA PHE A 36 6.41 16.54 -5.62
C PHE A 36 7.89 16.27 -5.93
N ALA A 37 8.77 16.79 -5.08
CA ALA A 37 10.22 16.60 -5.22
C ALA A 37 10.64 15.15 -4.93
N SER A 38 9.95 14.49 -3.99
CA SER A 38 10.22 13.10 -3.60
C SER A 38 8.98 12.41 -3.03
N GLY A 39 9.08 11.10 -2.84
CA GLY A 39 8.05 10.29 -2.18
C GLY A 39 7.81 10.67 -0.71
N CYS A 40 8.74 11.39 -0.05
CA CYS A 40 8.58 11.83 1.33
C CYS A 40 7.34 12.72 1.51
N ALA A 41 7.04 13.58 0.54
CA ALA A 41 5.83 14.41 0.56
C ALA A 41 4.56 13.55 0.55
N ILE A 42 4.54 12.48 -0.25
CA ILE A 42 3.42 11.54 -0.33
C ILE A 42 3.27 10.78 0.99
N THR A 43 4.39 10.33 1.58
CA THR A 43 4.40 9.69 2.90
C THR A 43 3.81 10.60 3.98
N MET A 44 4.17 11.89 3.98
CA MET A 44 3.62 12.87 4.93
C MET A 44 2.12 13.10 4.71
N ILE A 45 1.67 13.27 3.46
CA ILE A 45 0.24 13.42 3.14
C ILE A 45 -0.55 12.20 3.65
N ALA A 46 -0.06 11.00 3.38
CA ALA A 46 -0.67 9.76 3.85
C ALA A 46 -0.72 9.69 5.38
N ASN A 47 0.37 10.03 6.07
CA ASN A 47 0.40 10.05 7.54
C ASN A 47 -0.62 11.03 8.12
N VAL A 48 -0.72 12.23 7.56
CA VAL A 48 -1.70 13.23 8.01
C VAL A 48 -3.13 12.72 7.78
N ALA A 49 -3.42 12.12 6.63
CA ALA A 49 -4.72 11.54 6.34
C ALA A 49 -5.09 10.41 7.31
N LEU A 50 -4.17 9.45 7.53
CA LEU A 50 -4.38 8.33 8.47
C LEU A 50 -4.60 8.83 9.90
N LYS A 51 -3.81 9.81 10.35
CA LYS A 51 -3.96 10.41 11.68
C LYS A 51 -5.31 11.11 11.85
N ARG A 52 -5.79 11.83 10.81
CA ARG A 52 -7.09 12.53 10.85
C ARG A 52 -8.27 11.58 11.08
N VAL A 53 -8.18 10.35 10.59
CA VAL A 53 -9.22 9.32 10.76
C VAL A 53 -8.94 8.39 11.95
N GLY A 54 -7.96 8.71 12.80
CA GLY A 54 -7.64 7.94 14.01
C GLY A 54 -6.91 6.61 13.76
N ILE A 55 -6.49 6.33 12.52
CA ILE A 55 -5.71 5.11 12.23
C ILE A 55 -4.30 5.29 12.80
N SER A 56 -3.97 4.43 13.77
CA SER A 56 -2.71 4.45 14.52
C SER A 56 -2.24 3.01 14.81
N GLY A 57 -0.98 2.83 15.19
CA GLY A 57 -0.42 1.51 15.51
C GLY A 57 -0.10 0.62 14.30
N CYS A 58 -0.06 1.17 13.08
CA CYS A 58 0.35 0.44 11.90
C CYS A 58 1.85 0.08 11.97
N ALA A 59 2.20 -1.15 11.57
CA ALA A 59 3.60 -1.59 11.49
C ALA A 59 4.42 -0.78 10.46
N HIS A 60 3.75 -0.15 9.50
CA HIS A 60 4.34 0.76 8.54
C HIS A 60 3.65 2.12 8.60
N HIS A 61 4.37 3.15 8.16
CA HIS A 61 3.93 4.53 8.21
C HIS A 61 3.74 5.10 6.81
N GLY A 62 2.78 6.01 6.68
CA GLY A 62 2.49 6.75 5.47
C GLY A 62 2.14 5.85 4.29
N ALA A 63 2.65 6.20 3.12
CA ALA A 63 2.27 5.58 1.85
C ALA A 63 2.62 4.08 1.77
N HIS A 64 3.66 3.63 2.49
CA HIS A 64 4.04 2.20 2.50
C HIS A 64 2.95 1.31 3.15
N SER A 65 2.15 1.87 4.06
CA SER A 65 1.04 1.17 4.70
C SER A 65 0.00 0.69 3.70
N PHE A 66 -0.29 1.47 2.66
CA PHE A 66 -1.24 1.08 1.59
C PHE A 66 -0.71 -0.11 0.80
N ARG A 67 0.58 -0.10 0.46
CA ARG A 67 1.22 -1.20 -0.25
C ARG A 67 1.21 -2.48 0.58
N HIS A 68 1.55 -2.38 1.87
CA HIS A 68 1.51 -3.54 2.76
C HIS A 68 0.08 -4.07 2.95
N GLY A 69 -0.87 -3.18 3.21
CA GLY A 69 -2.29 -3.52 3.39
C GLY A 69 -2.85 -4.29 2.20
N LEU A 70 -2.64 -3.79 0.98
CA LEU A 70 -3.06 -4.48 -0.25
C LEU A 70 -2.40 -5.86 -0.39
N ALA A 71 -1.09 -5.97 -0.14
CA ALA A 71 -0.41 -7.26 -0.21
C ALA A 71 -0.96 -8.27 0.81
N THR A 72 -1.20 -7.82 2.05
CA THR A 72 -1.76 -8.66 3.10
C THR A 72 -3.18 -9.11 2.77
N GLU A 73 -4.00 -8.21 2.22
CA GLU A 73 -5.35 -8.54 1.78
C GLU A 73 -5.32 -9.59 0.65
N LEU A 74 -4.46 -9.40 -0.35
CA LEU A 74 -4.31 -10.35 -1.45
C LEU A 74 -3.84 -11.72 -0.98
N LEU A 75 -2.86 -11.78 -0.06
CA LEU A 75 -2.45 -13.05 0.54
C LEU A 75 -3.61 -13.74 1.26
N ARG A 76 -4.36 -13.00 2.08
CA ARG A 76 -5.53 -13.54 2.80
C ARG A 76 -6.64 -14.02 1.86
N SER A 77 -6.74 -13.42 0.68
CA SER A 77 -7.66 -13.86 -0.38
C SER A 77 -7.15 -15.06 -1.18
N GLY A 78 -5.96 -15.58 -0.86
CA GLY A 78 -5.36 -16.76 -1.49
C GLY A 78 -4.50 -16.47 -2.72
N ALA A 79 -4.19 -15.21 -3.01
CA ALA A 79 -3.31 -14.86 -4.12
C ALA A 79 -1.89 -15.40 -3.89
N THR A 80 -1.26 -15.86 -4.97
CA THR A 80 0.11 -16.38 -4.94
C THR A 80 1.13 -15.24 -4.82
N PHE A 81 2.34 -15.55 -4.33
CA PHE A 81 3.44 -14.57 -4.30
C PHE A 81 3.79 -14.01 -5.68
N SER A 82 3.59 -14.79 -6.75
CA SER A 82 3.83 -14.36 -8.12
C SER A 82 2.83 -13.28 -8.54
N GLU A 83 1.53 -13.51 -8.32
CA GLU A 83 0.47 -12.54 -8.66
C GLU A 83 0.62 -11.24 -7.87
N ILE A 84 0.92 -11.34 -6.57
CA ILE A 84 1.16 -10.17 -5.73
C ILE A 84 2.42 -9.43 -6.19
N GLY A 85 3.50 -10.15 -6.48
CA GLY A 85 4.74 -9.56 -7.00
C GLY A 85 4.52 -8.81 -8.31
N GLN A 86 3.78 -9.40 -9.25
CA GLN A 86 3.42 -8.78 -10.52
C GLN A 86 2.57 -7.53 -10.33
N LEU A 87 1.52 -7.60 -9.52
CA LEU A 87 0.61 -6.47 -9.28
C LEU A 87 1.34 -5.30 -8.60
N LEU A 88 2.17 -5.59 -7.60
CA LEU A 88 2.95 -4.57 -6.89
C LEU A 88 4.18 -4.11 -7.68
N ARG A 89 4.54 -4.80 -8.77
CA ARG A 89 5.77 -4.60 -9.55
C ARG A 89 7.04 -4.77 -8.72
N HIS A 90 7.09 -5.85 -7.95
CA HIS A 90 8.31 -6.29 -7.29
C HIS A 90 9.26 -6.92 -8.30
N GLU A 91 10.51 -6.47 -8.28
CA GLU A 91 11.58 -7.04 -9.08
C GLU A 91 12.05 -8.40 -8.53
N SER A 92 11.96 -8.60 -7.21
CA SER A 92 12.32 -9.85 -6.54
C SER A 92 11.17 -10.42 -5.71
N HIS A 93 10.99 -11.74 -5.81
CA HIS A 93 10.05 -12.50 -4.98
C HIS A 93 10.35 -12.37 -3.49
N ASP A 94 11.59 -12.10 -3.09
CA ASP A 94 11.97 -11.88 -1.68
C ASP A 94 11.25 -10.69 -1.06
N THR A 95 11.03 -9.63 -1.85
CA THR A 95 10.29 -8.45 -1.40
C THR A 95 8.79 -8.70 -1.22
N THR A 96 8.28 -9.82 -1.74
CA THR A 96 6.91 -10.28 -1.50
C THR A 96 6.83 -11.27 -0.33
N ARG A 97 7.90 -12.05 -0.07
CA ARG A 97 7.96 -13.00 1.07
C ARG A 97 7.79 -12.33 2.42
N ILE A 98 8.18 -11.06 2.56
CA ILE A 98 7.99 -10.28 3.81
C ILE A 98 6.52 -10.18 4.23
N TYR A 99 5.57 -10.41 3.31
CA TYR A 99 4.13 -10.42 3.58
C TYR A 99 3.62 -11.78 4.09
N ALA A 100 4.36 -12.87 3.89
CA ALA A 100 3.95 -14.20 4.34
C ALA A 100 3.75 -14.28 5.86
N LYS A 101 4.60 -13.58 6.62
CA LYS A 101 4.60 -13.62 8.09
C LYS A 101 3.31 -13.11 8.74
N VAL A 102 2.48 -12.37 8.00
CA VAL A 102 1.25 -11.77 8.55
C VAL A 102 0.00 -12.60 8.29
N ASP A 103 0.09 -13.69 7.52
CA ASP A 103 -1.00 -14.64 7.33
C ASP A 103 -0.95 -15.76 8.39
N ILE A 104 -1.28 -15.39 9.62
CA ILE A 104 -1.25 -16.31 10.76
C ILE A 104 -2.23 -17.48 10.57
N GLN A 105 -3.31 -17.32 9.82
CA GLN A 105 -4.28 -18.39 9.60
C GLN A 105 -3.72 -19.45 8.65
N ALA A 106 -3.13 -19.04 7.52
CA ALA A 106 -2.43 -19.98 6.65
C ALA A 106 -1.24 -20.63 7.37
N LEU A 107 -0.48 -19.88 8.17
CA LEU A 107 0.65 -20.45 8.93
C LEU A 107 0.22 -21.49 9.97
N ARG A 108 -0.99 -21.39 10.54
CA ARG A 108 -1.52 -22.38 11.50
C ARG A 108 -1.75 -23.74 10.87
N THR A 109 -2.09 -23.81 9.58
CA THR A 109 -2.32 -25.09 8.89
C THR A 109 -1.02 -25.86 8.66
N LEU A 110 0.11 -25.15 8.60
CA LEU A 110 1.45 -25.72 8.45
C LEU A 110 2.06 -26.18 9.79
N ARG A 111 1.34 -26.04 10.90
CA ARG A 111 1.85 -26.41 12.22
C ARG A 111 1.95 -27.92 12.35
N LEU A 112 3.16 -28.41 12.62
CA LEU A 112 3.38 -29.79 13.06
C LEU A 112 2.92 -29.99 14.51
N PRO A 113 2.46 -31.21 14.88
CA PRO A 113 2.20 -31.55 16.28
C PRO A 113 3.43 -31.25 17.13
N TRP A 114 3.22 -30.69 18.31
CA TRP A 114 4.33 -30.45 19.23
C TRP A 114 4.93 -31.80 19.66
N PRO A 115 6.24 -32.05 19.48
CA PRO A 115 6.85 -33.35 19.77
C PRO A 115 6.86 -33.70 21.28
N GLY A 116 6.55 -32.75 22.16
CA GLY A 116 6.46 -32.96 23.60
C GLY A 116 5.11 -33.50 24.06
N ARG A 117 4.81 -34.77 23.76
CA ARG A 117 4.10 -35.71 24.65
C ARG A 117 4.51 -37.12 24.25
N VAL A 118 5.67 -37.53 24.76
CA VAL A 118 5.95 -38.94 25.02
C VAL A 118 5.20 -39.25 26.33
N GLN A 119 4.21 -40.15 26.26
CA GLN A 119 3.71 -40.89 27.42
C GLN A 119 4.68 -42.01 27.74
#